data_AF-A0A8F2W2W4-F1
#
_entry.id   AF-A0A8F2W2W4-F1
#
_cell.length_a   1.000
_cell.length_b   1.000
_cell.length_c   1.000
_cell.angle_alpha   90.00
_cell.angle_beta   90.00
_cell.angle_gamma   90.00
#
_symmetry.space_group_name_H-M   'P 1'
#
loop_
_entity.id
_entity.type
_entity.pdbx_description
1 polymer ?
#
loop_
_entity_poly.entity_id
_entity_poly.type
_entity_poly.pdbx_seq_one_letter_code
_entity_poly.pdbx_strand_id
1 'polypeptide(L)'
;MASITSIVKASDWILSRPTLAKVVTPLAKTFVAYAGYREMGLKFNDLIAEENPIAQKAIARLPEDESYARNFRIITAHQCALSHQLLPANKVVKPEEDTHYLIPYLLEAEKEALEKKELDNIQI
;
A
#
# COMPACT_ATOMS: atom_id res chain seq x y z
N MET A 1 13.53 -2.48 -5.76
CA MET A 1 12.07 -2.27 -5.71
C MET A 1 11.78 -0.90 -6.34
N ALA A 2 10.71 -0.74 -7.11
CA ALA A 2 10.34 0.58 -7.64
C ALA A 2 9.91 1.50 -6.48
N SER A 3 10.18 2.81 -6.58
CA SER A 3 9.69 3.78 -5.60
C SER A 3 8.19 3.99 -5.72
N ILE A 4 7.53 4.29 -4.61
CA ILE A 4 6.10 4.57 -4.55
C ILE A 4 5.76 5.77 -5.43
N THR A 5 6.60 6.80 -5.44
CA THR A 5 6.47 7.98 -6.30
C THR A 5 6.41 7.60 -7.78
N SER A 6 7.25 6.66 -8.24
CA SER A 6 7.24 6.19 -9.62
C SER A 6 5.97 5.42 -9.95
N ILE A 7 5.51 4.56 -9.03
CA ILE A 7 4.28 3.76 -9.17
C ILE A 7 3.06 4.68 -9.27
N VAL A 8 2.94 5.66 -8.37
CA VAL A 8 1.83 6.62 -8.35
C VAL A 8 1.82 7.44 -9.65
N LYS A 9 2.98 7.94 -10.09
CA LYS A 9 3.10 8.67 -11.36
C LYS A 9 2.65 7.83 -12.56
N ALA A 10 3.01 6.55 -12.61
CA ALA A 10 2.57 5.64 -13.67
C ALA A 10 1.05 5.37 -13.59
N SER A 11 0.52 5.15 -12.39
CA SER A 11 -0.91 4.98 -12.15
C SER A 11 -1.71 6.20 -12.60
N ASP A 12 -1.31 7.41 -12.22
CA ASP A 12 -1.98 8.65 -12.60
C ASP A 12 -1.92 8.88 -14.12
N TRP A 13 -0.81 8.50 -14.76
CA TRP A 13 -0.67 8.55 -16.21
C TRP A 13 -1.63 7.58 -16.93
N ILE A 14 -1.91 6.42 -16.32
CA ILE A 14 -2.91 5.46 -16.79
C ILE A 14 -4.32 6.00 -16.60
N LEU A 15 -4.64 6.45 -15.38
CA LEU A 15 -5.98 6.90 -14.99
C LEU A 15 -6.39 8.19 -15.70
N SER A 16 -5.45 9.07 -16.02
CA SER A 16 -5.71 10.31 -16.79
C SER A 16 -6.14 10.06 -18.24
N ARG A 17 -5.92 8.86 -18.79
CA ARG A 17 -6.34 8.49 -20.16
C ARG A 17 -7.59 7.62 -20.13
N PRO A 18 -8.75 8.11 -20.61
CA PRO A 18 -10.01 7.37 -20.53
C PRO A 18 -9.99 6.00 -21.23
N THR A 19 -9.29 5.87 -22.35
CA THR A 19 -9.17 4.60 -23.10
C THR A 19 -8.39 3.56 -22.31
N LEU A 20 -7.26 3.98 -21.73
CA LEU A 20 -6.39 3.10 -20.98
C LEU A 20 -7.01 2.72 -19.63
N ALA A 21 -7.61 3.68 -18.91
CA ALA A 21 -8.33 3.44 -17.67
C ALA A 21 -9.47 2.41 -17.86
N LYS A 22 -10.26 2.52 -18.94
CA LYS A 22 -11.34 1.57 -19.24
C LYS A 22 -10.87 0.14 -19.43
N VAL A 23 -9.64 -0.08 -19.88
CA VAL A 23 -9.06 -1.43 -20.10
C VAL A 23 -8.32 -1.92 -18.86
N VAL A 24 -7.48 -1.07 -18.26
CA VAL A 24 -6.57 -1.46 -17.18
C VAL A 24 -7.28 -1.52 -15.83
N THR A 25 -8.25 -0.64 -15.55
CA THR A 25 -8.92 -0.63 -14.24
C THR A 25 -9.71 -1.92 -13.95
N PRO A 26 -10.52 -2.47 -14.87
CA PRO A 26 -11.17 -3.76 -14.65
C PRO A 26 -10.16 -4.90 -14.44
N LEU A 27 -9.09 -4.93 -15.24
CA LEU A 27 -8.02 -5.92 -15.09
C LEU A 27 -7.34 -5.82 -13.71
N ALA A 28 -7.05 -4.60 -13.26
CA ALA A 28 -6.46 -4.35 -11.95
C ALA A 28 -7.40 -4.78 -10.80
N LYS A 29 -8.71 -4.51 -10.92
CA LYS A 29 -9.71 -4.98 -9.95
C LYS A 29 -9.75 -6.51 -9.87
N THR A 30 -9.72 -7.18 -11.02
CA THR A 30 -9.68 -8.65 -11.09
C THR A 30 -8.38 -9.19 -10.48
N PHE A 31 -7.23 -8.61 -10.82
CA PHE A 31 -5.94 -8.96 -10.22
C PHE A 31 -5.97 -8.86 -8.70
N VAL A 32 -6.50 -7.76 -8.17
CA VAL A 32 -6.63 -7.54 -6.74
C VAL A 32 -7.57 -8.55 -6.08
N ALA A 33 -8.68 -8.91 -6.72
CA ALA A 33 -9.59 -9.93 -6.21
C ALA A 33 -8.90 -11.31 -6.11
N TYR A 34 -8.12 -11.70 -7.11
CA TYR A 34 -7.39 -12.97 -7.11
C TYR A 34 -6.14 -12.99 -6.23
N ALA A 35 -5.64 -11.83 -5.78
CA ALA A 35 -4.48 -11.76 -4.90
C ALA A 35 -4.77 -12.31 -3.48
N GLY A 36 -6.03 -12.45 -3.08
CA GLY A 36 -6.45 -13.18 -1.87
C GLY A 36 -6.15 -12.50 -0.51
N TYR A 37 -5.35 -11.44 -0.45
CA TYR A 37 -4.99 -10.79 0.81
C TYR A 37 -6.19 -10.26 1.60
N ARG A 38 -7.26 -9.84 0.92
CA ARG A 38 -8.51 -9.38 1.54
C ARG A 38 -9.22 -10.49 2.29
N GLU A 39 -9.12 -11.74 1.81
CA GLU A 39 -9.69 -12.94 2.46
C GLU A 39 -8.96 -13.29 3.77
N MET A 40 -7.74 -12.76 3.94
CA MET A 40 -6.96 -12.86 5.17
C MET A 40 -7.12 -11.63 6.09
N GLY A 41 -7.96 -10.67 5.71
CA GLY A 41 -8.23 -9.48 6.51
C GLY A 41 -7.24 -8.33 6.31
N LEU A 42 -6.36 -8.41 5.31
CA LEU A 42 -5.36 -7.39 5.02
C LEU A 42 -5.90 -6.31 4.06
N LYS A 43 -5.35 -5.11 4.19
CA LYS A 43 -5.39 -4.07 3.16
C LYS A 43 -4.11 -4.14 2.32
N PHE A 44 -4.13 -3.61 1.09
CA PHE A 44 -2.97 -3.65 0.20
C PHE A 44 -1.70 -3.06 0.84
N ASN A 45 -1.84 -1.95 1.56
CA ASN A 45 -0.70 -1.29 2.20
C ASN A 45 -0.04 -2.11 3.32
N ASP A 46 -0.75 -3.09 3.89
CA ASP A 46 -0.19 -4.00 4.90
C ASP A 46 0.85 -4.97 4.28
N LEU A 47 0.87 -5.10 2.95
CA LEU A 47 1.80 -5.95 2.19
C LEU A 47 3.10 -5.23 1.78
N ILE A 48 3.20 -3.93 2.02
CA ILE A 48 4.39 -3.15 1.65
C ILE A 48 5.54 -3.55 2.58
N ALA A 49 6.68 -3.92 2.01
CA ALA A 49 7.88 -4.27 2.76
C ALA A 49 8.34 -3.09 3.63
N GLU A 50 8.49 -3.33 4.92
CA GLU A 50 8.78 -2.29 5.93
C GLU A 50 10.26 -2.20 6.31
N GLU A 51 11.11 -3.10 5.82
CA GLU A 51 12.54 -3.22 6.15
C GLU A 51 13.40 -2.17 5.42
N ASN A 52 12.95 -0.92 5.40
CA ASN A 52 13.66 0.21 4.80
C ASN A 52 13.34 1.53 5.53
N PRO A 53 14.25 2.52 5.50
CA PRO A 53 14.10 3.74 6.30
C PRO A 53 12.89 4.59 5.88
N ILE A 54 12.45 4.53 4.62
CA ILE A 54 11.28 5.25 4.12
C ILE A 54 10.00 4.70 4.75
N ALA A 55 9.80 3.38 4.70
CA ALA A 55 8.63 2.71 5.25
C ALA A 55 8.59 2.83 6.77
N GLN A 56 9.71 2.68 7.47
CA GLN A 56 9.79 2.89 8.92
C GLN A 56 9.38 4.32 9.31
N LYS A 57 9.85 5.32 8.56
CA LYS A 57 9.48 6.73 8.77
C LYS A 57 8.00 6.98 8.48
N ALA A 58 7.44 6.37 7.44
CA ALA A 58 6.03 6.47 7.10
C ALA A 58 5.13 5.83 8.18
N ILE A 59 5.50 4.65 8.69
CA ILE A 59 4.77 3.95 9.77
C ILE A 59 4.83 4.77 11.07
N ALA A 60 5.98 5.37 11.39
CA ALA A 60 6.13 6.20 12.59
C ALA A 60 5.28 7.48 12.57
N ARG A 61 4.87 7.96 11.39
CA ARG A 61 3.98 9.13 11.22
C ARG A 61 2.51 8.78 11.26
N LEU A 62 2.17 7.50 11.20
CA LEU A 62 0.79 7.05 11.12
C LEU A 62 0.05 7.38 12.43
N PRO A 63 -1.23 7.80 12.37
CA PRO A 63 -2.07 7.96 13.55
C PRO A 63 -2.11 6.66 14.37
N GLU A 64 -2.19 6.80 15.68
CA GLU A 64 -2.11 5.68 16.63
C GLU A 64 -3.23 4.64 16.41
N ASP A 65 -4.44 5.11 16.13
CA ASP A 65 -5.62 4.31 15.77
C ASP A 65 -5.42 3.48 14.50
N GLU A 66 -4.87 4.07 13.43
CA GLU A 66 -4.54 3.34 12.19
C GLU A 66 -3.39 2.35 12.41
N SER A 67 -2.40 2.71 13.23
CA SER A 67 -1.28 1.82 13.60
C SER A 67 -1.76 0.58 14.36
N TYR A 68 -2.63 0.76 15.36
CA TYR A 68 -3.24 -0.37 16.07
C TYR A 68 -4.10 -1.23 15.16
N ALA A 69 -4.93 -0.62 14.30
CA ALA A 69 -5.75 -1.35 13.34
C ALA A 69 -4.89 -2.16 12.35
N ARG A 70 -3.79 -1.59 11.86
CA ARG A 70 -2.80 -2.26 11.01
C ARG A 70 -2.20 -3.49 11.71
N ASN A 71 -1.70 -3.31 12.92
CA ASN A 71 -1.07 -4.40 13.67
C ASN A 71 -2.06 -5.55 13.94
N PHE A 72 -3.32 -5.22 14.26
CA PHE A 72 -4.38 -6.21 14.44
C PHE A 72 -4.65 -7.02 13.15
N ARG A 73 -4.72 -6.36 11.99
CA ARG A 73 -4.90 -7.04 10.69
C ARG A 73 -3.72 -7.97 10.39
N ILE A 74 -2.50 -7.50 10.60
CA ILE A 74 -1.27 -8.29 10.37
C ILE A 74 -1.26 -9.54 11.28
N ILE A 75 -1.51 -9.41 12.58
CA ILE A 75 -1.56 -10.54 13.51
C ILE A 75 -2.66 -11.53 13.10
N THR A 76 -3.84 -11.02 12.71
CA THR A 76 -4.96 -11.86 12.24
C THR A 76 -4.58 -12.65 10.99
N ALA A 77 -3.90 -12.02 10.03
CA ALA A 77 -3.45 -12.67 8.80
C ALA A 77 -2.41 -13.76 9.09
N HIS A 78 -1.48 -13.51 10.02
CA HIS A 78 -0.52 -14.53 10.48
C HIS A 78 -1.24 -15.73 11.11
N GLN A 79 -2.26 -15.50 11.92
CA GLN A 79 -3.07 -16.58 12.50
C GLN A 79 -3.80 -17.38 11.42
N CYS A 80 -4.40 -16.71 10.42
CA CYS A 80 -5.06 -17.35 9.29
C CYS A 80 -4.08 -18.24 8.51
N ALA A 81 -2.90 -17.70 8.20
CA ALA A 81 -1.83 -18.42 7.50
C ALA A 81 -1.38 -19.66 8.27
N LEU A 82 -1.17 -19.52 9.58
CA LEU A 82 -0.76 -20.62 10.48
C LEU A 82 -1.82 -21.73 10.53
N SER A 83 -3.10 -21.38 10.60
CA SER A 83 -4.20 -22.35 10.65
C SER A 83 -4.58 -22.92 9.28
N HIS A 84 -4.01 -22.41 8.19
CA HIS A 84 -4.45 -22.69 6.82
C HIS A 84 -5.97 -22.48 6.63
N GLN A 85 -6.51 -21.42 7.23
CA GLN A 85 -7.92 -21.07 7.17
C GLN A 85 -8.07 -19.61 6.75
N LEU A 86 -9.08 -19.33 5.92
CA LEU A 86 -9.46 -17.98 5.54
C LEU A 86 -10.44 -17.39 6.55
N LEU A 87 -10.59 -16.06 6.55
CA LEU A 87 -11.60 -15.42 7.37
C LEU A 87 -13.01 -15.79 6.88
N PRO A 88 -13.99 -15.84 7.79
CA PRO A 88 -15.40 -15.91 7.41
C PRO A 88 -15.79 -14.73 6.50
N ALA A 89 -16.70 -14.96 5.55
CA ALA A 89 -17.06 -14.00 4.50
C ALA A 89 -17.50 -12.61 5.01
N ASN A 90 -18.04 -12.53 6.23
CA ASN A 90 -18.46 -11.26 6.85
C ASN A 90 -17.31 -10.42 7.41
N LYS A 91 -16.11 -11.00 7.58
CA LYS A 91 -14.89 -10.34 8.09
C LYS A 91 -13.86 -10.04 6.99
N VAL A 92 -14.12 -10.50 5.76
CA VAL A 92 -13.28 -10.20 4.60
C VAL A 92 -13.29 -8.71 4.33
N VAL A 93 -12.12 -8.13 4.07
CA VAL A 93 -11.99 -6.70 3.77
C VAL A 93 -12.72 -6.39 2.46
N LYS A 94 -13.65 -5.44 2.51
CA LYS A 94 -14.40 -5.05 1.32
C LYS A 94 -13.55 -4.16 0.40
N PRO A 95 -13.83 -4.12 -0.91
CA PRO A 95 -13.12 -3.25 -1.83
C PRO A 95 -13.15 -1.77 -1.44
N GLU A 96 -14.20 -1.30 -0.76
CA GLU A 96 -14.31 0.09 -0.31
C GLU A 96 -13.45 0.39 0.93
N GLU A 97 -13.16 -0.63 1.75
CA GLU A 97 -12.37 -0.52 2.98
C GLU A 97 -10.86 -0.59 2.71
N ASP A 98 -10.47 -1.16 1.56
CA ASP A 98 -9.09 -1.30 1.10
C ASP A 98 -8.52 0.04 0.59
N THR A 99 -8.37 0.97 1.52
CA THR A 99 -7.90 2.33 1.29
C THR A 99 -6.38 2.44 1.32
N HIS A 100 -5.85 3.44 0.61
CA HIS A 100 -4.42 3.73 0.56
C HIS A 100 -3.93 4.58 1.75
N TYR A 101 -4.21 4.14 2.99
CA TYR A 101 -3.91 4.89 4.23
C TYR A 101 -2.41 5.24 4.47
N LEU A 102 -1.45 4.44 3.97
CA LEU A 102 -0.01 4.59 4.20
C LEU A 102 0.71 5.31 3.04
N ILE A 103 0.14 5.28 1.84
CA ILE A 103 0.76 5.85 0.62
C ILE A 103 1.09 7.35 0.77
N PRO A 104 0.23 8.21 1.37
CA PRO A 104 0.57 9.62 1.55
C PRO A 104 1.86 9.83 2.37
N TYR A 105 2.05 9.07 3.45
CA TYR A 105 3.23 9.16 4.30
C TYR A 105 4.49 8.61 3.61
N LEU A 106 4.34 7.57 2.78
CA LEU A 106 5.43 7.04 1.95
C LEU A 106 5.89 8.07 0.91
N LEU A 107 4.96 8.73 0.22
CA LEU A 107 5.28 9.76 -0.77
C LEU A 107 6.00 10.95 -0.14
N GLU A 108 5.55 11.39 1.04
CA GLU A 108 6.21 12.45 1.80
C GLU A 108 7.65 12.05 2.18
N ALA A 109 7.84 10.86 2.74
CA ALA A 109 9.15 10.36 3.14
C ALA A 109 10.11 10.18 1.94
N GLU A 110 9.61 9.67 0.81
CA GLU A 110 10.40 9.56 -0.43
C GLU A 110 10.78 10.94 -0.99
N LYS A 111 9.86 11.91 -0.97
CA LYS A 111 10.12 13.27 -1.44
C LYS A 111 11.20 13.95 -0.61
N GLU A 112 11.13 13.86 0.71
CA GLU A 112 12.17 14.40 1.60
C GLU A 112 13.53 13.75 1.36
N ALA A 113 13.57 12.42 1.15
CA ALA A 113 14.81 11.71 0.89
C ALA A 113 15.41 12.08 -0.49
N LEU A 114 14.56 12.31 -1.49
CA LEU A 114 14.97 12.76 -2.81
C LEU A 114 15.54 14.19 -2.76
N GLU A 115 14.81 15.12 -2.13
CA GLU A 115 15.24 16.51 -1.97
C GLU A 115 16.58 16.59 -1.24
N LYS A 116 16.73 15.86 -0.13
CA LYS A 116 18.01 15.78 0.59
C LYS A 116 19.15 15.33 -0.34
N LYS A 117 18.92 14.27 -1.11
CA LYS A 117 19.92 13.75 -2.05
C LYS A 117 20.27 14.75 -3.15
N GLU A 118 19.29 15.48 -3.67
CA GLU A 118 19.51 16.51 -4.69
C GLU A 118 20.33 17.67 -4.14
N LEU A 119 20.00 18.15 -2.94
CA LEU A 119 20.74 19.22 -2.26
C LEU A 119 22.18 18.80 -1.89
N ASP A 120 22.38 17.56 -1.43
CA ASP A 120 23.70 17.03 -1.09
C ASP A 120 24.63 16.92 -2.33
N ASN A 121 24.06 16.86 -3.55
CA ASN A 121 24.79 16.70 -4.82
C ASN A 121 24.68 17.93 -5.73
N ILE A 122 24.26 19.08 -5.22
CA ILE A 122 24.12 20.30 -6.01
C ILE A 122 25.50 20.75 -6.53
N GLN A 123 25.60 21.03 -7.83
CA GLN A 123 26.78 21.64 -8.44
C GLN A 123 26.57 23.15 -8.54
N ILE A 124 27.59 23.93 -8.16
CA ILE A 124 27.59 25.40 -8.25
C ILE A 124 28.05 25.82 -9.65
#